data_AF-A0A1Y6M7E6-F1
#
_entry.id   AF-A0A1Y6M7E6-F1
#
_cell.length_a   1.000
_cell.length_b   1.000
_cell.length_c   1.000
_cell.angle_alpha   90.00
_cell.angle_beta   90.00
_cell.angle_gamma   90.00
#
_symmetry.space_group_name_H-M   'P 1'
#
loop_
_entity.id
_entity.type
_entity.pdbx_description
1 polymer ?
#
loop_
_entity_poly.entity_id
_entity_poly.type
_entity_poly.pdbx_seq_one_letter_code
_entity_poly.pdbx_strand_id
1 'polypeptide(L)'
;MRISHKRNIQRKLHKQKPLLTNTTSAANDILNIETVIEKVEAAVTVEPIVASKPVVTLTPKQQQVLDIIVNNIDGLNPKGIGLQAGQEDAKAASWATGALKKLTEEGLVERIQLAGNKVLYKAL
;
A
#
# COMPACT_ATOMS: atom_id res chain seq x y z
N MET A 1 -20.80 -42.06 7.61
CA MET A 1 -21.26 -41.09 6.56
C MET A 1 -20.99 -41.69 5.18
N ARG A 2 -22.00 -41.79 4.30
CA ARG A 2 -21.84 -42.38 2.95
C ARG A 2 -20.90 -41.53 2.07
N ILE A 3 -20.07 -42.18 1.25
CA ILE A 3 -19.02 -41.52 0.46
C ILE A 3 -19.56 -40.44 -0.49
N SER A 4 -20.77 -40.64 -1.01
CA SER A 4 -21.47 -39.68 -1.86
C SER A 4 -21.76 -38.36 -1.15
N HIS A 5 -22.10 -38.43 0.14
CA HIS A 5 -22.37 -37.24 0.95
C HIS A 5 -21.10 -36.42 1.17
N LYS A 6 -19.98 -37.09 1.48
CA LYS A 6 -18.66 -36.45 1.62
C LYS A 6 -18.22 -35.74 0.33
N ARG A 7 -18.37 -36.40 -0.83
CA ARG A 7 -18.02 -35.84 -2.15
C ARG A 7 -18.85 -34.60 -2.51
N ASN A 8 -20.14 -34.62 -2.17
CA ASN A 8 -21.05 -33.50 -2.43
C ASN A 8 -20.67 -32.28 -1.57
N ILE A 9 -20.34 -32.49 -0.30
CA ILE A 9 -19.84 -31.43 0.59
C ILE A 9 -18.53 -30.83 0.03
N GLN A 10 -17.58 -31.66 -0.39
CA GLN A 10 -16.33 -31.15 -0.98
C GLN A 10 -16.56 -30.35 -2.26
N ARG A 11 -17.47 -30.77 -3.16
CA ARG A 11 -17.81 -29.99 -4.36
C ARG A 11 -18.47 -28.66 -4.04
N LYS A 12 -19.26 -28.57 -2.96
CA LYS A 12 -19.88 -27.32 -2.50
C LYS A 12 -18.84 -26.35 -1.93
N LEU A 13 -17.85 -26.87 -1.20
CA LEU A 13 -16.77 -26.07 -0.63
C LEU A 13 -15.77 -25.59 -1.69
N HIS A 14 -15.46 -26.42 -2.70
CA HIS A 14 -14.50 -26.11 -3.77
C HIS A 14 -15.14 -25.52 -5.03
N LYS A 15 -16.27 -24.81 -4.92
CA LYS A 15 -16.78 -24.01 -6.05
C LYS A 15 -15.77 -22.89 -6.31
N GLN A 16 -14.81 -23.17 -7.19
CA GLN A 16 -13.80 -22.21 -7.57
C GLN A 16 -14.49 -20.98 -8.18
N LYS A 17 -13.98 -19.81 -7.79
CA LYS A 17 -14.35 -18.52 -8.35
C LYS A 17 -14.20 -18.58 -9.87
N PRO A 18 -15.07 -17.91 -10.65
CA PRO A 18 -14.92 -17.90 -12.10
C PRO A 18 -13.52 -17.36 -12.46
N LEU A 19 -12.78 -18.14 -13.24
CA LEU A 19 -11.60 -17.63 -13.94
C LEU A 19 -12.09 -16.51 -14.85
N LEU A 20 -11.64 -15.28 -14.59
CA LEU A 20 -11.70 -14.21 -15.57
C LEU A 20 -10.80 -14.62 -16.73
N THR A 21 -11.41 -15.08 -17.82
CA THR A 21 -10.73 -15.29 -19.09
C THR A 21 -10.45 -13.93 -19.70
N ASN A 22 -9.27 -13.37 -19.44
CA ASN A 22 -8.74 -12.30 -20.27
C ASN A 22 -8.26 -12.93 -21.59
N THR A 23 -9.21 -13.19 -22.49
CA THR A 23 -8.92 -13.44 -23.89
C THR A 23 -8.54 -12.11 -24.53
N THR A 24 -7.23 -11.93 -24.73
CA THR A 24 -6.69 -11.03 -25.75
C THR A 24 -7.27 -11.44 -27.10
N SER A 25 -7.94 -10.51 -27.79
CA SER A 25 -8.15 -10.58 -29.23
C SER A 25 -7.98 -9.20 -29.82
N ALA A 26 -6.98 -9.09 -30.68
CA ALA A 26 -6.61 -7.92 -31.46
C ALA A 26 -7.59 -7.71 -32.62
N ALA A 27 -7.86 -6.45 -32.99
CA ALA A 27 -8.13 -6.03 -34.37
C ALA A 27 -7.94 -4.51 -34.51
N ASN A 28 -7.30 -4.14 -35.61
CA ASN A 28 -6.71 -2.86 -35.97
C ASN A 28 -7.73 -1.83 -36.47
N ASP A 29 -7.45 -0.54 -36.25
CA ASP A 29 -7.50 0.55 -37.26
C ASP A 29 -7.00 1.86 -36.58
N ILE A 30 -5.73 2.25 -36.75
CA ILE A 30 -5.25 3.21 -37.77
C ILE A 30 -6.12 4.47 -37.87
N LEU A 31 -5.71 5.56 -37.21
CA LEU A 31 -5.67 6.90 -37.80
C LEU A 31 -4.64 7.76 -37.04
N ASN A 32 -3.42 7.72 -37.59
CA ASN A 32 -2.48 8.81 -37.77
C ASN A 32 -2.95 10.22 -37.34
N ILE A 33 -2.32 10.78 -36.30
CA ILE A 33 -1.94 12.19 -36.26
C ILE A 33 -0.52 12.27 -35.67
N GLU A 34 0.47 12.22 -36.55
CA GLU A 34 1.80 12.78 -36.28
C GLU A 34 1.68 14.30 -36.10
N THR A 35 2.10 14.81 -34.94
CA THR A 35 2.79 16.09 -34.87
C THR A 35 3.88 16.00 -33.80
N VAL A 36 5.06 15.62 -34.30
CA VAL A 36 6.40 16.05 -33.87
C VAL A 36 6.37 17.44 -33.20
N ILE A 37 6.88 17.54 -31.96
CA ILE A 37 7.93 18.52 -31.61
C ILE A 37 8.86 17.88 -30.56
N GLU A 38 10.01 17.45 -31.07
CA GLU A 38 11.28 17.27 -30.41
C GLU A 38 11.71 18.53 -29.65
N LYS A 39 11.95 18.43 -28.32
CA LYS A 39 12.97 19.27 -27.64
C LYS A 39 13.39 18.71 -26.27
N VAL A 40 14.53 18.02 -26.27
CA VAL A 40 15.73 18.33 -25.47
C VAL A 40 15.54 18.49 -23.94
N GLU A 41 16.04 17.47 -23.24
CA GLU A 41 17.08 17.59 -22.20
C GLU A 41 16.87 18.65 -21.10
N ALA A 42 16.56 18.16 -19.89
CA ALA A 42 17.15 18.70 -18.68
C ALA A 42 17.21 17.60 -17.62
N ALA A 43 18.38 16.97 -17.53
CA ALA A 43 18.84 16.37 -16.30
C ALA A 43 18.77 17.43 -15.19
N VAL A 44 18.05 17.15 -14.12
CA VAL A 44 18.32 17.74 -12.81
C VAL A 44 18.36 16.62 -11.82
N THR A 45 19.55 16.04 -11.72
CA THR A 45 20.14 15.61 -10.47
C THR A 45 19.75 16.58 -9.36
N VAL A 46 18.95 16.10 -8.41
CA VAL A 46 19.06 16.53 -7.03
C VAL A 46 19.27 15.26 -6.22
N GLU A 47 20.55 14.92 -6.08
CA GLU A 47 20.99 14.28 -4.86
C GLU A 47 20.59 15.17 -3.68
N PRO A 48 20.06 14.57 -2.61
CA PRO A 48 20.48 14.98 -1.29
C PRO A 48 21.35 13.86 -0.75
N ILE A 49 22.67 14.05 -0.84
CA ILE A 49 23.58 13.48 0.14
C ILE A 49 23.21 14.04 1.51
N VAL A 50 22.34 13.33 2.23
CA VAL A 50 22.14 13.53 3.66
C VAL A 50 22.29 12.20 4.37
N ALA A 51 23.47 12.07 4.96
CA ALA A 51 23.82 11.21 6.08
C ALA A 51 23.22 9.80 6.06
N SER A 52 24.09 8.81 5.84
CA SER A 52 23.88 7.38 6.07
C SER A 52 23.36 7.10 7.49
N LYS A 53 22.08 7.34 7.72
CA LYS A 53 21.27 6.56 8.64
C LYS A 53 21.27 5.13 8.11
N PRO A 54 21.20 4.08 8.95
CA PRO A 54 21.18 2.71 8.47
C PRO A 54 20.13 2.66 7.35
N VAL A 55 20.52 2.17 6.18
CA VAL A 55 19.60 1.94 5.07
C VAL A 55 18.68 0.82 5.55
N VAL A 56 17.68 1.20 6.35
CA VAL A 56 16.61 0.34 6.76
C VAL A 56 15.88 0.05 5.47
N THR A 57 16.00 -1.17 5.00
CA THR A 57 15.32 -1.64 3.80
C THR A 57 13.84 -1.81 4.12
N LEU A 58 13.14 -0.67 4.15
CA LEU A 58 11.71 -0.63 4.38
C LEU A 58 10.99 -1.30 3.21
N THR A 59 10.01 -2.15 3.52
CA THR A 59 9.09 -2.65 2.51
C THR A 59 8.32 -1.48 1.89
N PRO A 60 7.83 -1.58 0.65
CA PRO A 60 7.06 -0.51 0.00
C PRO A 60 5.86 -0.04 0.83
N LYS A 61 5.23 -0.96 1.57
CA LYS A 61 4.13 -0.66 2.47
C LYS A 61 4.57 0.15 3.70
N GLN A 62 5.71 -0.19 4.30
CA GLN A 62 6.26 0.59 5.42
C GLN A 62 6.66 1.98 4.96
N GLN A 63 7.26 2.09 3.77
CA GLN A 63 7.61 3.38 3.19
C GLN A 63 6.36 4.25 2.98
N GLN A 64 5.32 3.71 2.37
CA GLN A 64 4.05 4.43 2.18
C GLN A 64 3.44 4.92 3.50
N VAL A 65 3.48 4.09 4.55
CA VAL A 65 2.99 4.49 5.88
C VAL A 65 3.85 5.59 6.48
N LEU A 66 5.18 5.49 6.36
CA LEU A 66 6.12 6.50 6.84
C LEU A 66 5.90 7.83 6.12
N ASP A 67 5.79 7.83 4.80
CA ASP A 67 5.57 9.02 3.99
C ASP A 67 4.28 9.75 4.40
N ILE A 68 3.19 8.99 4.64
CA ILE A 68 1.93 9.56 5.14
C ILE A 68 2.13 10.21 6.51
N ILE A 69 2.84 9.56 7.43
CA ILE A 69 3.07 10.10 8.78
C ILE A 69 3.95 11.36 8.72
N VAL A 70 4.99 11.36 7.88
CA VAL A 70 5.87 12.53 7.67
C VAL A 70 5.09 13.72 7.12
N ASN A 71 4.14 13.48 6.22
CA ASN A 71 3.25 14.52 5.70
C ASN A 71 2.25 15.06 6.74
N ASN A 72 2.05 14.39 7.87
CA ASN A 72 1.10 14.78 8.92
C ASN A 72 1.84 15.06 10.25
N ILE A 73 2.33 16.29 10.40
CA ILE A 73 3.18 16.74 11.52
C ILE A 73 2.50 16.59 12.90
N ASP A 74 1.18 16.75 12.95
CA ASP A 74 0.38 16.64 14.19
C ASP A 74 0.21 15.19 14.68
N GLY A 75 0.65 14.22 13.87
CA GLY A 75 0.50 12.80 14.13
C GLY A 75 -0.88 12.28 13.73
N LEU A 76 -0.92 11.01 13.31
CA LEU A 76 -2.11 10.40 12.73
C LEU A 76 -2.46 9.09 13.43
N ASN A 77 -3.75 8.80 13.55
CA ASN A 77 -4.20 7.52 14.10
C ASN A 77 -4.05 6.41 13.03
N PRO A 78 -3.95 5.12 13.41
CA PRO A 78 -3.80 4.02 12.46
C PRO A 78 -4.88 3.98 11.38
N LYS A 79 -6.11 4.38 11.72
CA LYS A 79 -7.23 4.41 10.79
C LYS A 79 -7.06 5.51 9.74
N GLY A 80 -6.65 6.70 10.14
CA GLY A 80 -6.41 7.87 9.29
C GLY A 80 -5.26 7.62 8.32
N ILE A 81 -4.22 6.92 8.77
CA ILE A 81 -3.11 6.49 7.90
C ILE A 81 -3.64 5.59 6.78
N GLY A 82 -4.45 4.58 7.12
CA GLY A 82 -5.05 3.71 6.12
C GLY A 82 -6.00 4.46 5.17
N LEU A 83 -6.77 5.42 5.67
CA LEU A 83 -7.67 6.23 4.85
C LEU A 83 -6.89 7.11 3.85
N GLN A 84 -5.80 7.75 4.27
CA GLN A 84 -4.93 8.52 3.36
C GLN A 84 -4.20 7.62 2.35
N ALA A 85 -3.93 6.37 2.71
CA ALA A 85 -3.44 5.35 1.78
C ALA A 85 -4.50 4.83 0.79
N GLY A 86 -5.73 5.38 0.81
CA GLY A 86 -6.83 4.96 -0.06
C GLY A 86 -7.47 3.62 0.31
N GLN A 87 -7.26 3.15 1.54
CA GLN A 87 -7.91 1.92 2.02
C GLN A 87 -9.36 2.17 2.43
N GLU A 88 -10.18 1.12 2.32
CA GLU A 88 -11.55 1.11 2.81
C GLU A 88 -11.59 1.31 4.34
N ASP A 89 -12.57 2.06 4.83
CA ASP A 89 -12.72 2.44 6.24
C ASP A 89 -12.65 1.23 7.21
N ALA A 90 -13.23 0.09 6.81
CA ALA A 90 -13.24 -1.14 7.59
C ALA A 90 -11.87 -1.83 7.71
N LYS A 91 -10.95 -1.61 6.75
CA LYS A 91 -9.63 -2.24 6.70
C LYS A 91 -8.50 -1.27 7.01
N ALA A 92 -8.74 0.04 6.96
CA ALA A 92 -7.75 1.09 7.08
C ALA A 92 -6.86 0.94 8.34
N ALA A 93 -7.48 0.73 9.51
CA ALA A 93 -6.75 0.56 10.76
C ALA A 93 -5.85 -0.70 10.76
N SER A 94 -6.40 -1.84 10.34
CA SER A 94 -5.68 -3.12 10.29
C SER A 94 -4.54 -3.11 9.27
N TRP A 95 -4.72 -2.38 8.16
CA TRP A 95 -3.71 -2.24 7.14
C TRP A 95 -2.46 -1.51 7.68
N ALA A 96 -2.63 -0.38 8.38
CA ALA A 96 -1.52 0.42 8.90
C ALA A 96 -0.83 -0.24 10.11
N THR A 97 -1.59 -0.90 11.00
CA THR A 97 -1.09 -1.44 12.29
C THR A 97 0.12 -2.36 12.12
N GLY A 98 0.13 -3.23 11.09
CA GLY A 98 1.26 -4.14 10.85
C GLY A 98 2.56 -3.42 10.49
N ALA A 99 2.48 -2.34 9.70
CA ALA A 99 3.65 -1.54 9.33
C ALA A 99 4.11 -0.64 10.48
N LEU A 100 3.16 -0.03 11.20
CA LEU A 100 3.43 0.82 12.37
C LEU A 100 4.22 0.09 13.45
N LYS A 101 3.91 -1.19 13.70
CA LYS A 101 4.66 -2.01 14.66
C LYS A 101 6.16 -2.04 14.31
N LYS A 102 6.49 -2.24 13.04
CA LYS A 102 7.87 -2.30 12.57
C LYS A 102 8.56 -0.92 12.57
N LEU A 103 7.86 0.11 12.11
CA LEU A 103 8.39 1.48 12.13
C LEU A 103 8.65 2.01 13.55
N THR A 104 7.87 1.55 14.54
CA THR A 104 8.11 1.87 15.95
C THR A 104 9.31 1.07 16.49
N GLU A 105 9.44 -0.22 16.12
CA GLU A 105 10.60 -1.06 16.49
C GLU A 105 11.92 -0.51 15.93
N GLU A 106 11.89 0.03 14.72
CA GLU A 106 13.04 0.64 14.03
C GLU A 106 13.33 2.08 14.51
N GLY A 107 12.50 2.64 15.40
CA GLY A 107 12.69 3.99 15.94
C GLY A 107 12.51 5.09 14.91
N LEU A 108 11.68 4.87 13.89
CA LEU A 108 11.34 5.87 12.86
C LEU A 108 10.06 6.65 13.19
N VAL A 109 9.19 6.04 13.99
CA VAL A 109 7.89 6.60 14.36
C VAL A 109 7.70 6.46 15.87
N GLU A 110 7.32 7.56 16.50
CA GLU A 110 6.94 7.60 17.91
C GLU A 110 5.45 7.34 18.07
N ARG A 111 5.11 6.47 19.02
CA ARG A 111 3.72 6.20 19.41
C ARG A 111 3.36 7.08 20.61
N ILE A 112 2.50 8.07 20.38
CA ILE A 112 2.00 8.98 21.40
C ILE A 112 0.62 8.49 21.85
N GLN A 113 0.50 8.09 23.11
CA GLN A 113 -0.80 7.78 23.71
C GLN A 113 -1.36 9.04 24.37
N LEU A 114 -2.50 9.51 23.85
CA LEU A 114 -3.25 10.61 24.46
C LEU A 114 -4.21 10.07 25.54
N ALA A 115 -4.76 10.96 26.36
CA ALA A 115 -5.73 10.60 27.38
C ALA A 115 -6.87 9.73 26.80
N GLY A 116 -7.09 8.57 27.43
CA GLY A 116 -8.04 7.54 26.98
C GLY A 116 -7.44 6.50 26.02
N ASN A 117 -8.27 5.96 25.12
CA ASN A 117 -7.89 4.90 24.18
C ASN A 117 -7.41 5.43 22.82
N LYS A 118 -7.00 6.71 22.75
CA LYS A 118 -6.54 7.33 21.50
C LYS A 118 -5.02 7.22 21.38
N VAL A 119 -4.58 6.69 20.23
CA VAL A 119 -3.16 6.52 19.89
C VAL A 119 -2.87 7.29 18.62
N LEU A 120 -1.81 8.09 18.64
CA LEU A 120 -1.26 8.81 17.50
C LEU A 120 0.15 8.30 17.20
N TYR A 121 0.52 8.39 15.94
CA TYR A 121 1.84 8.06 15.44
C TYR A 121 2.44 9.29 14.77
N LYS A 122 3.67 9.65 15.17
CA LYS A 122 4.39 10.82 14.68
C LYS A 122 5.77 10.39 14.18
N ALA A 123 6.23 10.96 13.07
CA ALA A 123 7.59 10.72 12.59
C ALA A 123 8.60 11.39 13.54
N LEU A 124 9.73 10.71 13.76
CA LEU A 124 10.85 11.21 14.56
C LEU A 124 11.80 12.10 13.75
#